data_AF-A0A090CZD5-F1
#
_entry.id   AF-A0A090CZD5-F1
#
_cell.length_a   1.000
_cell.length_b   1.000
_cell.length_c   1.000
_cell.angle_alpha   90.00
_cell.angle_beta   90.00
_cell.angle_gamma   90.00
#
_symmetry.space_group_name_H-M   'P 1'
#
loop_
_entity.id
_entity.type
_entity.pdbx_description
1 polymer ?
#
loop_
_entity_poly.entity_id
_entity_poly.type
_entity_poly.pdbx_seq_one_letter_code
_entity_poly.pdbx_strand_id
1 'polypeptide(L)'
;MKKIFWIDPYLSELETKIKTLQGNEVVLEETIGYSESGGQESDKITLNGIPVIASRMDKASPFYIYYTLPEGHGLSIEDRVTMEIDWLRRNRLMRLHFTSRACAGSYESFV
;
A
#
# COMPACT_ATOMS: atom_id res chain seq x y z
N MET A 1 9.37 -8.12 4.67
CA MET A 1 8.23 -8.03 3.77
C MET A 1 8.76 -7.80 2.36
N LYS A 2 8.29 -8.54 1.37
CA LYS A 2 8.64 -8.33 -0.04
C LYS A 2 7.61 -7.40 -0.68
N LYS A 3 8.09 -6.42 -1.44
CA LYS A 3 7.26 -5.39 -2.07
C LYS A 3 7.09 -5.71 -3.55
N ILE A 4 5.99 -6.37 -3.90
CA ILE A 4 5.72 -6.86 -5.27
C ILE A 4 5.43 -5.70 -6.22
N PHE A 5 4.86 -4.60 -5.73
CA PHE A 5 4.54 -3.42 -6.54
C PHE A 5 5.77 -2.75 -7.19
N TRP A 6 6.99 -3.04 -6.75
CA TRP A 6 8.23 -2.61 -7.42
C TRP A 6 8.61 -3.50 -8.62
N ILE A 7 8.13 -4.74 -8.62
CA ILE A 7 8.44 -5.76 -9.63
C ILE A 7 7.33 -5.75 -10.68
N ASP A 8 6.07 -5.79 -10.24
CA ASP A 8 4.89 -5.75 -11.08
C ASP A 8 3.89 -4.70 -10.55
N PRO A 9 3.92 -3.47 -11.09
CA PRO A 9 3.04 -2.39 -10.63
C PRO A 9 1.59 -2.54 -11.12
N TYR A 10 1.33 -3.45 -12.05
CA TYR A 10 -0.01 -3.70 -12.61
C TYR A 10 -0.74 -4.86 -11.90
N LEU A 11 -0.06 -5.57 -11.01
CA LEU A 11 -0.65 -6.63 -10.22
C LEU A 11 -1.69 -6.07 -9.23
N SER A 12 -2.95 -6.45 -9.40
CA SER A 12 -4.08 -5.97 -8.59
C SER A 12 -4.51 -6.95 -7.50
N GLU A 13 -4.05 -8.19 -7.54
CA GLU A 13 -4.39 -9.26 -6.60
C GLU A 13 -3.14 -10.06 -6.23
N LEU A 14 -2.99 -10.40 -4.96
CA LEU A 14 -1.85 -11.15 -4.42
C LEU A 14 -2.30 -12.06 -3.27
N GLU A 15 -2.05 -13.36 -3.39
CA GLU A 15 -2.11 -14.27 -2.25
C GLU A 15 -0.84 -14.13 -1.39
N THR A 16 -1.01 -13.91 -0.10
CA THR A 16 0.09 -13.69 0.84
C THR A 16 -0.29 -14.25 2.22
N LYS A 17 0.62 -14.13 3.19
CA LYS A 17 0.40 -14.58 4.56
C LYS A 17 0.57 -13.45 5.57
N ILE A 18 -0.12 -13.57 6.69
CA ILE A 18 0.07 -12.68 7.84
C ILE A 18 1.35 -13.07 8.57
N LYS A 19 2.37 -12.22 8.44
CA LYS A 19 3.65 -12.38 9.13
C LYS A 19 3.57 -11.96 10.60
N THR A 20 2.81 -10.91 10.90
CA THR A 20 2.69 -10.37 12.26
C THR A 20 1.33 -9.72 12.43
N LEU A 21 0.77 -9.88 13.63
CA LEU A 21 -0.51 -9.32 14.02
C LEU A 21 -0.37 -8.68 15.40
N GLN A 22 -0.71 -7.39 15.52
CA GLN A 22 -0.68 -6.63 16.77
C GLN A 22 -2.01 -5.87 16.92
N GLY A 23 -2.95 -6.47 17.65
CA GLY A 23 -4.33 -5.97 17.70
C GLY A 23 -4.92 -5.94 16.29
N ASN A 24 -5.27 -4.75 15.82
CA ASN A 24 -5.85 -4.53 14.50
C ASN A 24 -4.79 -4.24 13.41
N GLU A 25 -3.51 -4.13 13.78
CA GLU A 25 -2.43 -3.87 12.83
C GLU A 25 -1.81 -5.18 12.35
N VAL A 26 -1.74 -5.36 11.03
CA VAL A 26 -1.18 -6.54 10.40
C VAL A 26 -0.01 -6.19 9.49
N VAL A 27 0.97 -7.08 9.47
CA VAL A 27 2.12 -7.04 8.56
C VAL A 27 2.11 -8.32 7.73
N LEU A 28 2.21 -8.18 6.42
CA LEU A 28 2.18 -9.29 5.48
C LEU A 28 3.59 -9.75 5.11
N GLU A 29 3.73 -10.98 4.62
CA GLU A 29 4.98 -11.47 4.05
C GLU A 29 5.33 -10.77 2.74
N GLU A 30 4.35 -10.67 1.85
CA GLU A 30 4.42 -9.99 0.56
C GLU A 30 3.27 -8.98 0.44
N THR A 31 3.48 -7.84 -0.23
CA THR A 31 2.43 -6.85 -0.50
C THR A 31 2.54 -6.24 -1.88
N ILE A 32 1.38 -5.95 -2.48
CA ILE A 32 1.19 -5.10 -3.66
C ILE A 32 0.73 -3.68 -3.31
N GLY A 33 0.27 -3.43 -2.08
CA GLY A 33 -0.27 -2.14 -1.68
C GLY A 33 0.83 -1.11 -1.39
N TYR A 34 0.68 0.07 -1.98
CA TYR A 34 1.49 1.23 -1.62
C TYR A 34 0.86 1.99 -0.46
N SER A 35 1.65 2.25 0.58
CA SER A 35 1.26 3.15 1.67
C SER A 35 1.85 4.53 1.43
N GLU A 36 1.15 5.57 1.87
CA GLU A 36 1.51 6.96 1.69
C GLU A 36 2.95 7.28 2.08
N SER A 37 3.67 7.92 1.16
CA SER A 37 4.98 8.55 1.38
C SER A 37 5.17 9.69 0.39
N GLY A 38 5.87 10.74 0.80
CA GLY A 38 6.28 11.82 -0.11
C GLY A 38 5.13 12.57 -0.80
N GLY A 39 3.94 12.61 -0.19
CA GLY A 39 2.74 13.28 -0.74
C GLY A 39 1.91 12.45 -1.71
N GLN A 40 2.24 11.17 -1.95
CA GLN A 40 1.40 10.24 -2.70
C GLN A 40 0.41 9.55 -1.74
N GLU A 41 -0.89 9.65 -2.01
CA GLU A 41 -1.91 8.95 -1.22
C GLU A 41 -1.74 7.42 -1.25
N SER A 42 -2.12 6.75 -0.17
CA SER A 42 -2.16 5.29 -0.08
C SER A 42 -3.16 4.66 -1.05
N ASP A 43 -2.84 3.44 -1.49
CA ASP A 43 -3.78 2.58 -2.20
C ASP A 43 -4.93 2.14 -1.28
N LYS A 44 -6.11 1.93 -1.86
CA LYS A 44 -7.21 1.26 -1.16
C LYS A 44 -7.11 -0.23 -1.43
N ILE A 45 -7.09 -1.00 -0.35
CA ILE A 45 -6.87 -2.43 -0.38
C ILE A 45 -7.89 -3.17 0.49
N THR A 46 -8.15 -4.40 0.11
CA THR A 46 -8.97 -5.35 0.86
C THR A 46 -8.14 -6.61 1.13
N LEU A 47 -8.32 -7.22 2.31
CA LEU A 47 -7.73 -8.51 2.67
C LEU A 47 -8.87 -9.52 2.88
N ASN A 48 -8.97 -10.55 2.04
CA ASN A 48 -10.11 -11.50 2.04
C ASN A 48 -11.47 -10.79 2.01
N GLY A 49 -11.59 -9.69 1.26
CA GLY A 49 -12.80 -8.86 1.21
C GLY A 49 -12.99 -7.90 2.40
N ILE A 50 -12.12 -7.93 3.41
CA ILE A 50 -12.14 -7.01 4.54
C ILE A 50 -11.43 -5.70 4.13
N PRO A 51 -12.10 -4.53 4.20
CA PRO A 51 -11.48 -3.26 3.82
C PRO A 51 -10.43 -2.85 4.85
N VAL A 52 -9.23 -2.50 4.36
CA VAL A 52 -8.20 -1.90 5.21
C VAL A 52 -8.57 -0.45 5.48
N ILE A 53 -8.55 -0.06 6.76
CA ILE A 53 -8.92 1.29 7.22
C ILE A 53 -7.80 2.28 6.94
N ALA A 54 -6.57 1.88 7.26
CA ALA A 54 -5.40 2.73 7.12
C ALA A 54 -4.16 1.88 6.84
N SER A 55 -3.17 2.51 6.21
CA SER A 55 -1.85 1.93 6.06
C SER A 55 -0.81 2.94 6.50
N ARG A 56 0.22 2.49 7.22
CA ARG A 56 1.35 3.34 7.61
C ARG A 56 2.68 2.62 7.38
N MET A 57 3.69 3.40 7.04
CA MET A 57 5.08 2.93 7.06
C MET A 57 5.73 3.32 8.38
N ASP A 58 6.56 2.42 8.92
CA ASP A 58 7.40 2.78 10.05
C ASP A 58 8.57 3.68 9.59
N LYS A 59 8.75 4.81 10.28
CA LYS A 59 9.85 5.75 10.03
C LYS A 59 11.19 5.20 10.50
N ALA A 60 11.19 4.35 11.53
CA ALA A 60 12.39 3.68 12.03
C ALA A 60 12.77 2.46 11.17
N SER A 61 11.77 1.80 10.57
CA SER A 61 11.97 0.67 9.67
C SER A 61 11.14 0.83 8.38
N PRO A 62 11.66 1.55 7.36
CA PRO A 62 10.93 1.82 6.10
C PRO A 62 10.67 0.56 5.24
N PHE A 63 11.08 -0.60 5.75
CA PHE A 63 10.89 -1.89 5.11
C PHE A 63 9.49 -2.47 5.36
N TYR A 64 8.82 -2.09 6.45
CA TYR A 64 7.53 -2.64 6.82
C TYR A 64 6.39 -1.64 6.60
N ILE A 65 5.28 -2.16 6.07
CA ILE A 65 4.01 -1.47 5.98
C ILE A 65 3.05 -2.17 6.93
N TYR A 66 2.40 -1.38 7.78
CA TYR A 66 1.40 -1.82 8.74
C TYR A 66 0.03 -1.46 8.17
N TYR A 67 -0.86 -2.44 8.12
CA TYR A 67 -2.24 -2.27 7.67
C TYR A 67 -3.18 -2.37 8.86
N THR A 68 -4.02 -1.36 9.06
CA THR A 68 -5.02 -1.34 10.12
C THR A 68 -6.33 -1.90 9.59
N LEU A 69 -6.80 -2.98 10.20
CA LEU A 69 -8.07 -3.64 9.90
C LEU A 69 -9.19 -3.18 10.86
N PRO A 70 -10.47 -3.36 10.50
CA PRO A 70 -11.57 -3.19 11.44
C PRO A 70 -11.51 -4.23 12.55
N GLU A 71 -12.08 -3.87 13.71
CA GLU A 71 -12.24 -4.82 14.81
C GLU A 71 -13.07 -6.04 14.39
N GLY A 72 -12.75 -7.20 14.95
CA GLY A 72 -13.45 -8.44 14.61
C GLY A 72 -13.09 -9.02 13.23
N HIS A 73 -11.96 -8.62 12.64
CA HIS A 73 -11.48 -9.16 11.36
C HIS A 73 -11.21 -10.69 11.39
N GLY A 74 -11.01 -11.29 12.58
CA GLY A 74 -10.95 -12.74 12.76
C GLY A 74 -9.71 -13.43 12.17
N LEU A 75 -8.69 -12.65 11.81
CA LEU A 75 -7.44 -13.14 11.21
C LEU A 75 -6.38 -13.44 12.26
N SER A 76 -5.54 -14.42 11.98
CA SER A 76 -4.44 -14.89 12.83
C SER A 76 -3.10 -14.86 12.09
N ILE A 77 -2.00 -14.92 12.86
CA ILE A 77 -0.65 -15.09 12.29
C ILE A 77 -0.59 -16.40 11.50
N GLU A 78 0.14 -16.42 10.38
CA GLU A 78 0.23 -17.51 9.38
C GLU A 78 -1.03 -17.75 8.51
N ASP A 79 -2.12 -17.02 8.73
CA ASP A 79 -3.30 -17.13 7.85
C ASP A 79 -2.95 -16.68 6.44
N ARG A 80 -3.47 -17.45 5.46
CA ARG A 80 -3.42 -17.09 4.05
C ARG A 80 -4.53 -16.09 3.75
N VAL A 81 -4.14 -14.97 3.16
CA VAL A 81 -5.04 -13.88 2.79
C VAL A 81 -4.81 -13.47 1.35
N THR A 82 -5.89 -13.19 0.64
CA THR A 82 -5.87 -12.58 -0.68
C THR A 82 -5.97 -11.07 -0.51
N MET A 83 -4.94 -10.38 -0.96
CA MET A 83 -4.88 -8.94 -1.00
C MET A 83 -5.33 -8.44 -2.37
N GLU A 84 -6.34 -7.57 -2.40
CA GLU A 84 -6.81 -6.93 -3.63
C GLU A 84 -6.64 -5.41 -3.52
N ILE A 85 -6.31 -4.76 -4.63
CA ILE A 85 -6.22 -3.30 -4.75
C ILE A 85 -7.41 -2.78 -5.56
N ASP A 86 -7.98 -1.64 -5.15
CA ASP A 86 -8.88 -0.86 -6.01
C ASP A 86 -8.10 -0.33 -7.22
N TRP A 87 -8.19 -1.08 -8.33
CA TRP A 87 -7.48 -0.78 -9.56
C TRP A 87 -7.81 0.59 -10.13
N LEU A 88 -9.06 1.04 -10.01
CA LEU A 88 -9.48 2.35 -10.51
C LEU A 88 -8.78 3.47 -9.75
N ARG A 89 -8.67 3.34 -8.42
CA ARG A 89 -7.90 4.29 -7.60
C ARG A 89 -6.40 4.21 -7.90
N ARG A 90 -5.81 3.02 -7.91
CA ARG A 90 -4.38 2.82 -8.23
C ARG A 90 -4.00 3.45 -9.57
N ASN A 91 -4.78 3.19 -10.61
CA ASN A 91 -4.55 3.72 -11.95
C ASN A 91 -4.68 5.25 -12.01
N ARG A 92 -5.58 5.85 -11.23
CA ARG A 92 -5.67 7.32 -11.08
C ARG A 92 -4.43 7.88 -10.37
N LEU A 93 -3.99 7.25 -9.28
CA LEU A 93 -2.80 7.68 -8.52
C LEU A 93 -1.52 7.60 -9.37
N MET A 94 -1.35 6.50 -10.11
CA MET A 94 -0.22 6.36 -11.06
C MET A 94 -0.22 7.50 -12.09
N ARG A 95 -1.37 7.81 -12.70
CA ARG A 95 -1.50 8.92 -13.67
C ARG A 95 -1.21 10.30 -13.05
N LEU A 96 -1.71 10.57 -11.85
CA LEU A 96 -1.48 11.84 -11.15
C LEU A 96 -0.01 12.04 -10.78
N HIS A 97 0.69 10.98 -10.39
CA HIS A 97 2.11 11.06 -10.04
C HIS A 97 3.01 11.37 -11.26
N PHE A 98 2.58 11.02 -12.48
CA PHE A 98 3.26 11.48 -13.70
C PHE A 98 3.02 12.97 -13.98
N THR A 99 1.87 13.53 -13.57
CA THR A 99 1.58 14.96 -13.74
C THR A 99 2.29 15.86 -12.73
N SER A 100 2.54 15.38 -11.50
CA SER A 100 3.27 16.16 -10.49
C SER A 100 4.76 16.32 -10.78
N ARG A 101 5.36 15.44 -11.60
CA ARG A 101 6.75 15.61 -12.05
C ARG A 101 6.92 16.68 -13.14
N ALA A 102 5.84 17.03 -13.85
CA ALA A 102 5.88 18.03 -14.93
C ALA A 102 5.69 19.48 -14.43
N CYS A 103 5.15 19.70 -13.22
CA CYS A 103 4.87 21.04 -12.70
C CYS A 103 5.87 21.55 -11.63
N ALA A 104 6.86 20.73 -11.23
CA ALA A 104 7.94 21.16 -10.33
C ALA A 104 9.22 21.60 -11.08
N GLY A 105 9.07 22.00 -12.35
CA GLY A 105 10.18 22.35 -13.23
C GLY A 105 9.88 23.60 -14.04
N SER A 106 9.46 24.68 -13.41
CA SER A 106 9.33 25.97 -14.08
C SER A 106 9.31 27.13 -13.09
N TYR A 107 10.44 27.46 -12.45
CA TYR A 107 10.83 28.84 -12.12
C TYR A 107 12.33 28.84 -11.77
N GLU A 108 13.18 29.17 -12.75
CA GLU A 108 14.34 30.08 -12.63
C GLU A 108 15.23 29.97 -13.88
N SER A 109 14.94 30.82 -14.85
CA SER A 109 15.88 31.37 -15.82
C SER A 109 15.24 32.65 -16.36
N PHE A 110 16.03 33.68 -16.61
CA PHE A 110 15.71 35.12 -16.76
C PHE A 110 15.60 35.82 -15.38
N VAL A 111 16.57 36.63 -14.94
CA VAL A 111 17.47 37.58 -15.64
C VAL A 111 18.84 37.58 -14.98
#